data_AF-A0A3B8I9Z1-F1
#
_entry.id   AF-A0A3B8I9Z1-F1
#
_cell.length_a   1.000
_cell.length_b   1.000
_cell.length_c   1.000
_cell.angle_alpha   90.00
_cell.angle_beta   90.00
_cell.angle_gamma   90.00
#
_symmetry.space_group_name_H-M   'P 1'
#
loop_
_entity.id
_entity.type
_entity.pdbx_description
1 polymer ?
#
loop_
_entity_poly.entity_id
_entity_poly.type
_entity_poly.pdbx_seq_one_letter_code
_entity_poly.pdbx_strand_id
1 'polypeptide(L)'
;MKANEEYQEAQSQLDDYLTAATNFEYIERAKLESQNLDVVQSLLGEDSYYRVKNLEAINTPAAEYSPVYNKGELFFTRATGGGKVSKATGLAQTDLYKVKVNGARPDLSTLEMLDDLINDPLVNEGSITFSPDGSIMVFAKGNRGGRRGDEEVNLYETRYTRRGT
;
A
#
# COMPACT_ATOMS: atom_id res chain seq x y z
N MET A 1 -16.01 -21.36 0.57
CA MET A 1 -17.26 -20.58 0.55
C MET A 1 -16.95 -19.09 0.52
N LYS A 2 -17.21 -18.26 1.54
CA LYS A 2 -17.02 -16.79 1.40
C LYS A 2 -15.61 -16.33 1.02
N ALA A 3 -14.57 -16.99 1.54
CA ALA A 3 -13.17 -16.70 1.23
C ALA A 3 -12.77 -17.07 -0.21
N ASN A 4 -13.61 -17.84 -0.90
CA ASN A 4 -13.42 -18.26 -2.29
C ASN A 4 -14.43 -17.58 -3.24
N GLU A 5 -15.13 -16.53 -2.79
CA GLU A 5 -16.14 -15.79 -3.56
C GLU A 5 -17.40 -16.61 -3.96
N GLU A 6 -17.61 -17.77 -3.32
CA GLU A 6 -18.78 -18.63 -3.55
C GLU A 6 -20.02 -18.12 -2.78
N TYR A 7 -20.43 -16.88 -3.04
CA TYR A 7 -21.47 -16.19 -2.25
C TYR A 7 -22.87 -16.79 -2.42
N GLN A 8 -23.23 -17.25 -3.62
CA GLN A 8 -24.53 -17.88 -3.88
C GLN A 8 -24.65 -19.24 -3.17
N GLU A 9 -23.57 -20.03 -3.14
CA GLU A 9 -23.55 -21.30 -2.42
C GLU A 9 -23.61 -21.08 -0.91
N ALA A 10 -22.89 -20.07 -0.40
CA ALA A 10 -22.98 -19.66 1.00
C ALA A 10 -24.41 -19.26 1.39
N GLN A 11 -25.10 -18.50 0.52
CA GLN A 11 -26.50 -18.12 0.72
C GLN A 11 -27.42 -19.34 0.79
N SER A 12 -27.29 -20.28 -0.17
CA SER A 12 -28.10 -21.51 -0.18
C SER A 12 -27.92 -22.34 1.09
N GLN A 13 -26.69 -22.46 1.60
CA GLN A 13 -26.41 -23.21 2.83
C GLN A 13 -27.03 -22.53 4.07
N LEU A 14 -27.04 -21.20 4.12
CA LEU A 14 -27.69 -20.45 5.19
C LEU A 14 -29.21 -20.59 5.13
N ASP A 15 -29.80 -20.52 3.94
CA ASP A 15 -31.24 -20.72 3.74
C ASP A 15 -31.66 -22.14 4.18
N ASP A 16 -30.92 -23.16 3.74
CA ASP A 16 -31.14 -24.56 4.14
C ASP A 16 -31.04 -24.72 5.66
N TYR A 17 -30.00 -24.14 6.28
CA TYR A 17 -29.82 -24.16 7.72
C TYR A 17 -31.00 -23.54 8.46
N LEU A 18 -31.48 -22.38 8.01
CA LEU A 18 -32.59 -21.65 8.62
C LEU A 18 -33.92 -22.41 8.54
N THR A 19 -34.10 -23.37 7.62
CA THR A 19 -35.32 -24.19 7.56
C THR A 19 -35.43 -25.22 8.69
N ALA A 20 -34.30 -25.69 9.22
CA ALA A 20 -34.25 -26.80 10.17
C ALA A 20 -33.64 -26.40 11.53
N ALA A 21 -33.06 -25.20 11.64
CA ALA A 21 -32.41 -24.74 12.85
C ALA A 21 -33.41 -24.50 14.00
N THR A 22 -33.01 -24.92 15.20
CA THR A 22 -33.81 -24.76 16.44
C THR A 22 -33.09 -23.92 17.49
N ASN A 23 -31.78 -23.72 17.35
CA ASN A 23 -31.00 -22.91 18.28
C ASN A 23 -31.14 -21.43 17.90
N PHE A 24 -31.80 -20.67 18.78
CA PHE A 24 -32.09 -19.24 18.57
C PHE A 24 -30.85 -18.39 18.30
N GLU A 25 -29.74 -18.62 19.01
CA GLU A 25 -28.51 -17.84 18.83
C GLU A 25 -27.93 -18.04 17.43
N TYR A 26 -27.90 -19.28 16.94
CA TYR A 26 -27.37 -19.57 15.62
C TYR A 26 -28.30 -19.14 14.50
N ILE A 27 -29.62 -19.15 14.73
CA ILE A 27 -30.60 -18.58 13.79
C ILE A 27 -30.32 -17.10 13.58
N GLU A 28 -30.12 -16.32 14.66
CA GLU A 28 -29.86 -14.88 14.55
C GLU A 28 -28.53 -14.59 13.84
N ARG A 29 -27.49 -15.38 14.11
CA ARG A 29 -26.21 -15.26 13.38
C ARG A 29 -26.35 -15.60 11.90
N ALA A 30 -27.10 -16.66 11.57
CA ALA A 30 -27.32 -17.07 10.17
C ALA A 30 -28.12 -16.02 9.39
N LYS A 31 -29.13 -15.39 10.02
CA LYS A 31 -29.86 -14.26 9.42
C LYS A 31 -28.96 -13.05 9.17
N LEU A 32 -28.14 -12.67 10.14
CA LEU A 32 -27.20 -11.56 9.99
C LEU A 32 -26.21 -11.85 8.85
N GLU A 33 -25.72 -13.09 8.76
CA GLU A 33 -24.81 -13.48 7.69
C GLU A 33 -25.50 -13.45 6.31
N SER A 34 -26.74 -13.93 6.21
CA SER A 34 -27.55 -13.83 5.00
C SER A 34 -27.72 -12.37 4.54
N GLN A 35 -28.03 -11.47 5.47
CA GLN A 35 -28.10 -10.02 5.18
C GLN A 35 -26.76 -9.45 4.72
N ASN A 36 -25.63 -9.91 5.27
CA ASN A 36 -24.31 -9.49 4.81
C ASN A 36 -24.03 -9.96 3.39
N LEU A 37 -24.48 -11.16 3.01
CA LEU A 37 -24.34 -11.67 1.64
C LEU A 37 -25.17 -10.85 0.65
N ASP A 38 -26.37 -10.42 1.01
CA ASP A 38 -27.17 -9.49 0.19
C ASP A 38 -26.43 -8.18 -0.07
N VAL A 39 -25.77 -7.62 0.95
CA VAL A 39 -24.94 -6.42 0.83
C VAL A 39 -23.73 -6.66 -0.07
N VAL A 40 -23.06 -7.82 0.05
CA VAL A 40 -21.96 -8.17 -0.85
C VAL A 40 -22.46 -8.24 -2.30
N GLN A 41 -23.62 -8.87 -2.52
CA GLN A 41 -24.19 -8.99 -3.86
C GLN A 41 -24.57 -7.64 -4.47
N SER A 42 -25.03 -6.68 -3.66
CA SER A 42 -25.31 -5.33 -4.14
C SER A 42 -24.03 -4.59 -4.52
N LEU A 43 -22.97 -4.68 -3.70
CA LEU A 43 -21.67 -4.09 -3.98
C LEU A 43 -21.02 -4.66 -5.26
N LEU A 44 -21.17 -5.97 -5.50
CA LEU A 44 -20.69 -6.62 -6.72
C LEU A 44 -21.48 -6.22 -7.98
N GLY A 45 -22.72 -5.75 -7.80
CA GLY A 45 -23.57 -5.26 -8.88
C GLY A 45 -23.33 -3.81 -9.28
N GLU A 46 -22.53 -3.05 -8.51
CA GLU A 46 -22.21 -1.66 -8.83
C GLU A 46 -21.14 -1.56 -9.92
N ASP A 47 -21.32 -0.64 -10.87
CA ASP A 47 -20.32 -0.33 -11.88
C ASP A 47 -19.09 0.31 -11.23
N SER A 48 -17.96 -0.41 -11.20
CA SER A 48 -16.68 0.18 -10.83
C SER A 48 -16.05 0.91 -12.02
N TYR A 49 -15.90 2.23 -11.90
CA TYR A 49 -15.11 3.05 -12.83
C TYR A 49 -13.60 2.86 -12.66
N TYR A 50 -13.18 2.13 -11.63
CA TYR A 50 -11.79 1.89 -11.30
C TYR A 50 -11.44 0.42 -11.54
N ARG A 51 -10.27 0.18 -12.13
CA ARG A 51 -9.67 -1.14 -12.19
C ARG A 51 -8.41 -1.13 -11.35
N VAL A 52 -8.44 -1.87 -10.24
CA VAL A 52 -7.25 -2.15 -9.46
C VAL A 52 -6.40 -3.14 -10.25
N LYS A 53 -5.12 -2.81 -10.43
CA LYS A 53 -4.16 -3.69 -11.07
C LYS A 53 -2.91 -3.76 -10.22
N ASN A 54 -2.42 -4.98 -10.04
CA ASN A 54 -1.08 -5.15 -9.50
C ASN A 54 -0.06 -4.54 -10.49
N LEU A 55 0.87 -3.75 -9.99
CA LEU A 55 1.93 -3.15 -10.81
C LEU A 55 3.11 -4.12 -10.89
N GLU A 56 2.90 -5.27 -11.54
CA GLU A 56 3.89 -6.37 -11.69
C GLU A 56 5.26 -5.93 -12.20
N ALA A 57 5.32 -4.79 -12.90
CA ALA A 57 6.57 -4.24 -13.42
C ALA A 57 7.50 -3.71 -12.30
N ILE A 58 6.94 -3.19 -11.20
CA ILE A 58 7.70 -2.58 -10.10
C ILE A 58 7.55 -3.34 -8.77
N ASN A 59 6.46 -4.08 -8.59
CA ASN A 59 6.25 -4.91 -7.40
C ASN A 59 7.15 -6.14 -7.48
N THR A 60 7.76 -6.48 -6.36
CA THR A 60 8.63 -7.64 -6.22
C THR A 60 8.19 -8.49 -5.03
N PRO A 61 8.87 -9.63 -4.75
CA PRO A 61 8.64 -10.36 -3.50
C PRO A 61 9.06 -9.57 -2.24
N ALA A 62 9.76 -8.44 -2.39
CA ALA A 62 10.12 -7.56 -1.28
C ALA A 62 8.96 -6.59 -0.96
N ALA A 63 9.20 -5.66 -0.02
CA ALA A 63 8.21 -4.66 0.34
C ALA A 63 8.25 -3.46 -0.61
N GLU A 64 7.17 -3.22 -1.34
CA GLU A 64 6.88 -1.96 -2.02
C GLU A 64 5.56 -1.38 -1.48
N TYR A 65 5.59 -0.12 -1.04
CA TYR A 65 4.44 0.49 -0.37
C TYR A 65 4.45 2.03 -0.47
N SER A 66 3.38 2.65 0.03
CA SER A 66 3.18 4.11 0.05
C SER A 66 3.29 4.78 -1.34
N PRO A 67 2.57 4.30 -2.37
CA PRO A 67 2.61 4.93 -3.67
C PRO A 67 1.91 6.31 -3.66
N VAL A 68 2.57 7.32 -4.22
CA VAL A 68 2.03 8.66 -4.43
C VAL A 68 2.28 9.10 -5.86
N TYR A 69 1.21 9.43 -6.57
CA TYR A 69 1.29 10.00 -7.91
C TYR A 69 1.49 11.51 -7.85
N ASN A 70 2.46 12.03 -8.61
CA ASN A 70 2.67 13.46 -8.77
C ASN A 70 3.18 13.76 -10.19
N LYS A 71 2.43 14.54 -10.97
CA LYS A 71 2.81 15.08 -12.30
C LYS A 71 3.42 14.05 -13.28
N GLY A 72 2.83 12.85 -13.37
CA GLY A 72 3.27 11.81 -14.30
C GLY A 72 4.36 10.88 -13.76
N GLU A 73 4.77 11.07 -12.51
CA GLU A 73 5.66 10.17 -11.79
C GLU A 73 4.91 9.50 -10.64
N LEU A 74 5.26 8.24 -10.37
CA LEU A 74 4.84 7.50 -9.20
C LEU A 74 6.03 7.41 -8.25
N PHE A 75 5.87 7.96 -7.06
CA PHE A 75 6.83 7.87 -5.96
C PHE A 75 6.40 6.76 -5.01
N PHE A 76 7.32 5.96 -4.51
CA PHE A 76 6.99 4.85 -3.63
C PHE A 76 8.22 4.44 -2.81
N THR A 77 7.96 3.76 -1.71
CA THR A 77 9.00 3.14 -0.89
C THR A 77 9.25 1.73 -1.39
N ARG A 78 10.52 1.34 -1.48
CA ARG A 78 10.93 0.00 -1.90
C ARG A 78 12.03 -0.53 -1.02
N ALA A 79 11.89 -1.77 -0.56
CA ALA A 79 12.97 -2.51 0.06
C ALA A 79 13.99 -2.91 -1.01
N THR A 80 15.18 -2.31 -0.96
CA THR A 80 16.20 -2.49 -1.98
C THR A 80 16.99 -3.76 -1.71
N GLY A 81 16.90 -4.76 -2.59
CA GLY A 81 17.78 -5.94 -2.53
C GLY A 81 19.29 -5.63 -2.64
N GLY A 82 19.69 -4.36 -2.82
CA GLY A 82 21.08 -3.89 -2.94
C GLY A 82 21.64 -3.14 -1.72
N GLY A 83 20.83 -2.86 -0.69
CA GLY A 83 21.27 -2.18 0.54
C GLY A 83 21.86 -3.12 1.59
N LYS A 84 22.22 -2.59 2.77
CA LYS A 84 22.61 -3.45 3.89
C LYS A 84 21.38 -4.22 4.37
N VAL A 85 21.42 -5.54 4.21
CA VAL A 85 20.43 -6.41 4.84
C VAL A 85 20.70 -6.44 6.35
N SER A 86 19.68 -6.09 7.13
CA SER A 86 19.74 -6.19 8.58
C SER A 86 20.03 -7.63 9.01
N LYS A 87 21.10 -7.86 9.76
CA LYS A 87 21.43 -9.20 10.28
C LYS A 87 20.41 -9.69 11.32
N ALA A 88 19.67 -8.78 11.96
CA ALA A 88 18.70 -9.11 13.00
C ALA A 88 17.34 -9.52 12.41
N THR A 89 16.89 -8.81 11.38
CA THR A 89 15.55 -9.03 10.79
C THR A 89 15.61 -9.77 9.45
N GLY A 90 16.76 -9.84 8.79
CA GLY A 90 16.91 -10.39 7.44
C GLY A 90 16.27 -9.51 6.35
N LEU A 91 15.74 -8.35 6.71
CA LEU A 91 15.10 -7.43 5.78
C LEU A 91 16.12 -6.45 5.21
N ALA A 92 15.94 -6.14 3.93
CA ALA A 92 16.69 -5.07 3.28
C ALA A 92 16.22 -3.70 3.76
N GLN A 93 17.12 -2.71 3.66
CA GLN A 93 16.74 -1.31 3.88
C GLN A 93 15.72 -0.85 2.85
N THR A 94 14.88 0.10 3.24
CA THR A 94 13.91 0.72 2.35
C THR A 94 14.39 2.09 1.90
N ASP A 95 14.28 2.35 0.61
CA ASP A 95 14.62 3.62 -0.02
C ASP A 95 13.40 4.17 -0.79
N LEU A 96 13.38 5.47 -1.06
CA LEU A 96 12.38 6.10 -1.91
C LEU A 96 12.80 6.05 -3.37
N TYR A 97 11.86 5.65 -4.22
CA TYR A 97 12.00 5.57 -5.66
C TYR A 97 10.98 6.44 -6.35
N LYS A 98 11.27 6.75 -7.62
CA LYS A 98 10.30 7.26 -8.57
C LYS A 98 10.40 6.55 -9.90
N VAL A 99 9.29 6.54 -10.63
CA VAL A 99 9.20 6.01 -11.99
C VAL A 99 8.15 6.81 -12.76
N LYS A 100 8.40 7.10 -14.04
CA LYS A 100 7.37 7.71 -14.89
C LYS A 100 6.26 6.71 -15.16
N VAL A 101 5.03 7.19 -15.14
CA VAL A 101 3.83 6.37 -15.35
C VAL A 101 2.87 7.03 -16.33
N ASN A 102 2.25 6.21 -17.18
CA ASN A 102 1.08 6.60 -17.98
C ASN A 102 -0.13 5.78 -17.54
N GLY A 103 -0.88 6.30 -16.57
CA GLY A 103 -1.83 5.50 -15.79
C GLY A 103 -1.12 4.40 -15.01
N ALA A 104 -1.69 3.21 -14.92
CA ALA A 104 -1.09 2.04 -14.25
C ALA A 104 -0.02 1.33 -15.11
N ARG A 105 0.80 2.09 -15.85
CA ARG A 105 1.85 1.57 -16.74
C ARG A 105 3.19 2.26 -16.44
N PRO A 106 4.03 1.68 -15.56
CA PRO A 106 5.36 2.19 -15.27
C PRO A 106 6.32 2.02 -16.46
N ASP A 107 7.14 3.03 -16.73
CA ASP A 107 8.28 2.95 -17.64
C ASP A 107 9.57 2.63 -16.86
N LEU A 108 9.95 1.35 -16.84
CA LEU A 108 11.11 0.87 -16.07
C LEU A 108 12.44 1.49 -16.49
N SER A 109 12.55 2.06 -17.69
CA SER A 109 13.76 2.79 -18.10
C SER A 109 13.98 4.09 -17.30
N THR A 110 12.95 4.54 -16.57
CA THR A 110 12.95 5.75 -15.74
C THR A 110 12.90 5.46 -14.25
N LEU A 111 12.93 4.18 -13.87
CA LEU A 111 12.95 3.78 -12.47
C LEU A 111 14.28 4.19 -11.84
N GLU A 112 14.22 5.06 -10.85
CA GLU A 112 15.41 5.53 -10.14
C GLU A 112 15.14 5.77 -8.65
N MET A 113 16.18 5.61 -7.83
CA MET A 113 16.16 6.07 -6.44
C MET A 113 16.12 7.59 -6.40
N LEU A 114 15.51 8.15 -5.36
CA LEU A 114 15.69 9.55 -5.04
C LEU A 114 17.14 9.80 -4.56
N ASP A 115 17.54 11.08 -4.65
CA ASP A 115 18.89 11.56 -4.33
C ASP A 115 19.35 11.20 -2.90
N ASP A 116 20.66 11.08 -2.68
CA ASP A 116 21.26 10.75 -1.37
C ASP A 116 20.97 11.77 -0.26
N LEU A 117 20.51 12.99 -0.61
CA LEU A 117 19.96 13.94 0.37
C LEU A 117 18.63 13.47 0.97
N ILE A 118 17.89 12.66 0.22
CA ILE A 118 16.60 12.08 0.61
C ILE A 118 16.80 10.67 1.13
N ASN A 119 17.51 9.80 0.39
CA ASN A 119 17.80 8.43 0.78
C ASN A 119 19.12 8.35 1.55
N ASP A 120 19.08 7.91 2.81
CA ASP A 120 20.28 7.73 3.62
C ASP A 120 20.64 6.24 3.73
N PRO A 121 21.82 5.81 3.25
CA PRO A 121 22.21 4.40 3.19
C PRO A 121 22.35 3.72 4.57
N LEU A 122 22.22 4.45 5.67
CA LEU A 122 22.31 3.93 7.04
C LEU A 122 20.96 3.83 7.76
N VAL A 123 19.86 4.25 7.14
CA VAL A 123 18.53 4.22 7.75
C VAL A 123 17.51 3.61 6.78
N ASN A 124 16.24 3.59 7.18
CA ASN A 124 15.12 3.22 6.33
C ASN A 124 14.32 4.47 6.01
N GLU A 125 14.00 4.70 4.75
CA GLU A 125 12.98 5.63 4.33
C GLU A 125 11.61 4.96 4.33
N GLY A 126 10.59 5.72 4.71
CA GLY A 126 9.20 5.27 4.79
C GLY A 126 8.30 6.04 3.82
N SER A 127 7.05 6.24 4.22
CA SER A 127 6.04 6.92 3.40
C SER A 127 6.47 8.31 2.93
N ILE A 128 6.07 8.65 1.71
CA ILE A 128 6.28 9.94 1.05
C ILE A 128 4.91 10.56 0.71
N THR A 129 4.83 11.89 0.68
CA THR A 129 3.70 12.63 0.14
C THR A 129 4.14 14.01 -0.35
N PHE A 130 3.27 14.70 -1.09
CA PHE A 130 3.53 16.02 -1.65
C PHE A 130 2.40 17.00 -1.29
N SER A 131 2.72 18.29 -1.21
CA SER A 131 1.70 19.34 -1.23
C SER A 131 0.93 19.33 -2.56
N PRO A 132 -0.30 19.87 -2.62
CA PRO A 132 -1.11 19.84 -3.85
C PRO A 132 -0.45 20.45 -5.09
N ASP A 133 0.40 21.46 -4.91
CA ASP A 133 1.17 22.10 -5.98
C ASP A 133 2.51 21.38 -6.29
N GLY A 134 2.88 20.40 -5.47
CA GLY A 134 4.14 19.66 -5.52
C GLY A 134 5.36 20.46 -5.07
N SER A 135 5.19 21.63 -4.42
CA SER A 135 6.31 22.45 -3.96
C SER A 135 6.96 21.94 -2.68
N ILE A 136 6.25 21.12 -1.91
CA ILE A 136 6.73 20.48 -0.69
C ILE A 136 6.65 18.97 -0.88
N MET A 137 7.72 18.28 -0.50
CA MET A 137 7.73 16.82 -0.33
C MET A 137 7.96 16.54 1.14
N VAL A 138 7.11 15.71 1.74
CA VAL A 138 7.24 15.23 3.12
C VAL A 138 7.47 13.73 3.09
N PHE A 139 8.43 13.24 3.85
CA PHE A 139 8.74 11.82 3.90
C PHE A 139 9.21 11.38 5.29
N ALA A 140 8.93 10.12 5.62
CA ALA A 140 9.41 9.51 6.86
C ALA A 140 10.82 8.97 6.66
N LYS A 141 11.69 9.20 7.65
CA LYS A 141 13.02 8.60 7.70
C LYS A 141 13.28 8.07 9.10
N GLY A 142 13.75 6.83 9.14
CA GLY A 142 14.14 6.14 10.35
C GLY A 142 15.40 6.72 10.97
N ASN A 143 15.86 6.08 12.03
CA ASN A 143 17.04 6.50 12.75
C ASN A 143 18.28 5.67 12.40
N ARG A 144 19.44 6.27 12.64
CA ARG A 144 20.75 5.60 12.56
C ARG A 144 21.06 4.76 13.81
N GLY A 145 20.28 4.94 14.88
CA GLY A 145 20.52 4.37 16.19
C GLY A 145 21.83 4.86 16.85
N GLY A 146 22.05 4.45 18.10
CA GLY A 146 23.27 4.73 18.86
C GLY A 146 23.24 6.02 19.67
N ARG A 147 24.28 6.21 20.50
CA ARG A 147 24.35 7.22 21.59
C ARG A 147 24.26 8.71 21.16
N ARG A 148 24.23 8.98 19.85
CA ARG A 148 24.15 10.32 19.23
C ARG A 148 23.18 10.36 18.03
N GLY A 149 22.49 9.27 17.73
CA GLY A 149 21.49 9.23 16.68
C GLY A 149 20.11 9.58 17.23
N ASP A 150 19.17 9.95 16.35
CA ASP A 150 17.76 10.03 16.73
C ASP A 150 17.28 8.67 17.24
N GLU A 151 16.37 8.65 18.21
CA GLU A 151 15.84 7.39 18.77
C GLU A 151 14.58 6.91 18.03
N GLU A 152 13.95 7.79 17.25
CA GLU A 152 12.63 7.60 16.65
C GLU A 152 12.63 7.84 15.14
N VAL A 153 11.53 7.48 14.48
CA VAL A 153 11.26 7.83 13.08
C VAL A 153 10.77 9.27 13.04
N ASN A 154 11.35 10.10 12.17
CA ASN A 154 10.98 11.51 12.03
C ASN A 154 10.42 11.80 10.64
N LEU A 155 9.67 12.90 10.53
CA LEU A 155 9.23 13.46 9.26
C LEU A 155 10.22 14.54 8.80
N TYR A 156 10.58 14.45 7.52
CA TYR A 156 11.48 15.38 6.85
C TYR A 156 10.71 16.07 5.74
N GLU A 157 11.02 17.35 5.51
CA GLU A 157 10.47 18.12 4.41
C GLU A 157 11.57 18.60 3.47
N THR A 158 11.29 18.59 2.16
CA THR A 158 12.04 19.37 1.18
C THR A 158 11.12 20.34 0.48
N ARG A 159 11.68 21.49 0.08
CA ARG A 159 10.93 22.57 -0.58
C ARG A 159 11.57 22.88 -1.92
N TYR A 160 10.80 22.78 -2.99
CA TYR A 160 11.18 23.29 -4.28
C TYR A 160 11.02 24.82 -4.28
N THR A 161 12.14 25.53 -4.22
CA THR A 161 12.18 26.98 -4.42
C THR A 161 12.69 27.27 -5.83
N ARG A 162 11.90 27.97 -6.65
CA ARG A 162 12.43 28.55 -7.89
C ARG A 162 13.49 29.56 -7.49
N ARG A 163 14.77 29.26 -7.73
CA ARG A 163 15.79 30.32 -7.73
C ARG A 163 15.37 31.34 -8.79
N GLY A 164 15.19 32.59 -8.36
CA GLY A 164 14.84 33.70 -9.24
C GLY A 164 15.85 33.80 -10.39
N THR A 165 15.31 33.97 -11.59
CA THR A 165 16.05 34.41 -12.79
C THR A 165 16.67 35.77 -12.58
#